data_AF-A0A7S3CTS9-F1
#
_entry.id   AF-A0A7S3CTS9-F1
#
_cell.length_a   1.000
_cell.length_b   1.000
_cell.length_c   1.000
_cell.angle_alpha   90.00
_cell.angle_beta   90.00
_cell.angle_gamma   90.00
#
_symmetry.space_group_name_H-M   'P 1'
#
loop_
_entity.id
_entity.type
_entity.pdbx_description
1 polymer ?
#
loop_
_entity_poly.entity_id
_entity_poly.type
_entity_poly.pdbx_seq_one_letter_code
_entity_poly.pdbx_strand_id
1 'polypeptide(L)'
;MELVEDYVDEIEKICMNDSDLSTKRNAFLLLFHIDQAKALNYLKALMAASEDDPIYEMGDIFQLSILEMLRKLIKVEPNQKQRLMSAIFVLSNSKSSSVLLECADTIVQLTTAPSAIKIAIQSYISLIQEQNDNNVKLIVIEKLISLKKRYSTLMSNLSSSHNSSNISDKSVGIQEYMSDLLNIINEDSVQSIEINQKVLELVTSLANSKNIKEVATFLEKEIRKARKLEDQDKQVKDSSLAGSGGTGQQLGQHTSTNEYRLILIKSVRQITSLFPEVIPQLMMALMESFLKFEKKGSMASLETIIFVREVFEAHPEHQKALLQHLFNSIDSIKNHLVLRVTIWIVGEYSEQLSDIDQAFEAIKRNIGSLPIFEPSQKVSKGDQPAGQDSKPKQITKTVILPDGSYGTETIMVDDQAQ
;
A
#
# COMPACT_ATOMS: atom_id res chain seq x y z
N MET A 1 27.02 -25.38 -54.59
CA MET A 1 27.44 -24.80 -53.29
C MET A 1 28.17 -23.48 -53.50
N GLU A 2 28.96 -23.28 -54.57
CA GLU A 2 29.69 -22.02 -54.81
C GLU A 2 28.82 -20.76 -54.98
N LEU A 3 27.64 -20.82 -55.62
CA LEU A 3 26.75 -19.65 -55.68
C LEU A 3 26.20 -19.22 -54.30
N VAL A 4 26.20 -20.08 -53.28
CA VAL A 4 25.60 -19.77 -51.97
C VAL A 4 26.58 -18.97 -51.10
N GLU A 5 27.89 -19.11 -51.29
CA GLU A 5 28.90 -18.43 -50.47
C GLU A 5 29.02 -16.94 -50.82
N ASP A 6 28.91 -16.57 -52.10
CA ASP A 6 29.03 -15.16 -52.54
C ASP A 6 27.94 -14.26 -51.95
N TYR A 7 26.69 -14.74 -51.84
CA TYR A 7 25.59 -13.93 -51.29
C TYR A 7 25.71 -13.72 -49.78
N VAL A 8 26.32 -14.64 -49.03
CA VAL A 8 26.47 -14.50 -47.57
C VAL A 8 27.40 -13.33 -47.22
N ASP A 9 28.50 -13.20 -47.95
CA ASP A 9 29.45 -12.10 -47.77
C ASP A 9 28.87 -10.76 -48.24
N GLU A 10 28.02 -10.76 -49.27
CA GLU A 10 27.26 -9.57 -49.67
C GLU A 10 26.23 -9.14 -48.61
N ILE A 11 25.51 -10.10 -48.01
CA ILE A 11 24.54 -9.82 -46.94
C ILE A 11 25.26 -9.28 -45.68
N GLU A 12 26.43 -9.83 -45.35
CA GLU A 12 27.25 -9.31 -44.24
C GLU A 12 27.71 -7.87 -44.52
N LYS A 13 28.13 -7.55 -45.75
CA LYS A 13 28.45 -6.17 -46.16
C LYS A 13 27.25 -5.23 -46.04
N ILE A 14 26.04 -5.69 -46.39
CA ILE A 14 24.81 -4.90 -46.19
C ILE A 14 24.58 -4.64 -44.70
N CYS A 15 24.79 -5.64 -43.82
CA CYS A 15 24.66 -5.44 -42.38
C CYS A 15 25.64 -4.40 -41.82
N MET A 16 26.85 -4.31 -42.37
CA MET A 16 27.88 -3.36 -41.90
C MET A 16 27.72 -1.96 -42.49
N ASN A 17 27.47 -1.86 -43.80
CA ASN A 17 27.61 -0.60 -44.54
C ASN A 17 26.30 0.19 -44.70
N ASP A 18 25.14 -0.47 -44.59
CA ASP A 18 23.87 0.21 -44.82
C ASP A 18 23.54 1.19 -43.68
N SER A 19 22.89 2.30 -43.99
CA SER A 19 22.48 3.29 -43.00
C SER A 19 21.05 3.05 -42.48
N ASP A 20 20.22 2.33 -43.25
CA ASP A 20 18.84 2.06 -42.85
C ASP A 20 18.72 0.89 -41.85
N LEU A 21 18.11 1.17 -40.70
CA LEU A 21 17.93 0.19 -39.62
C LEU A 21 17.00 -0.96 -40.01
N SER A 22 15.98 -0.69 -40.84
CA SER A 22 15.05 -1.74 -41.29
C SER A 22 15.75 -2.73 -42.21
N THR A 23 16.59 -2.21 -43.11
CA THR A 23 17.41 -3.00 -44.03
C THR A 23 18.47 -3.80 -43.28
N LYS A 24 19.18 -3.18 -42.32
CA LYS A 24 20.11 -3.87 -41.41
C LYS A 24 19.43 -5.01 -40.64
N ARG A 25 18.24 -4.76 -40.08
CA ARG A 25 17.44 -5.79 -39.39
C ARG A 25 17.12 -6.96 -40.30
N ASN A 26 16.59 -6.70 -41.49
CA ASN A 26 16.17 -7.74 -42.43
C ASN A 26 17.38 -8.53 -42.97
N ALA A 27 18.47 -7.84 -43.28
CA ALA A 27 19.73 -8.46 -43.71
C ALA A 27 20.31 -9.34 -42.60
N PHE A 28 20.29 -8.89 -41.35
CA PHE A 28 20.72 -9.69 -40.20
C PHE A 28 19.84 -10.93 -40.00
N LEU A 29 18.51 -10.79 -40.10
CA LEU A 29 17.59 -11.92 -39.98
C LEU A 29 17.87 -12.97 -41.07
N LEU A 30 18.10 -12.52 -42.31
CA LEU A 30 18.46 -13.40 -43.41
C LEU A 30 19.82 -14.06 -43.18
N LEU A 31 20.84 -13.30 -42.76
CA LEU A 31 22.17 -13.80 -42.44
C LEU A 31 22.10 -14.87 -41.34
N PHE A 32 21.31 -14.63 -40.29
CA PHE A 32 21.15 -15.57 -39.20
C PHE A 32 20.53 -16.89 -39.65
N HIS A 33 19.58 -16.86 -40.59
CA HIS A 33 18.96 -18.08 -41.12
C HIS A 33 19.89 -18.87 -42.03
N ILE A 34 20.84 -18.21 -42.72
CA ILE A 34 21.78 -18.85 -43.64
C ILE A 34 23.06 -19.30 -42.92
N ASP A 35 23.70 -18.40 -42.15
CA ASP A 35 24.92 -18.63 -41.40
C ASP A 35 24.86 -17.96 -40.01
N GLN A 36 24.54 -18.78 -39.01
CA GLN A 36 24.45 -18.34 -37.61
C GLN A 36 25.79 -17.90 -37.03
N ALA A 37 26.91 -18.48 -37.47
CA ALA A 37 28.21 -18.17 -36.91
C ALA A 37 28.66 -16.76 -37.31
N LYS A 38 28.50 -16.39 -38.59
CA LYS A 38 28.75 -15.03 -39.07
C LYS A 38 27.81 -14.02 -38.44
N ALA A 39 26.51 -14.31 -38.34
CA ALA A 39 25.55 -13.43 -37.69
C ALA A 39 25.90 -13.15 -36.21
N LEU A 40 26.31 -14.16 -35.45
CA LEU A 40 26.73 -13.99 -34.05
C LEU A 40 28.05 -13.23 -33.91
N ASN A 41 28.96 -13.35 -34.88
CA ASN A 41 30.20 -12.58 -34.90
C ASN A 41 29.94 -11.11 -35.24
N TYR A 42 29.05 -10.83 -36.19
CA TYR A 42 28.54 -9.48 -36.45
C TYR A 42 27.90 -8.88 -35.20
N LEU A 43 27.00 -9.60 -34.53
CA LEU A 43 26.37 -9.11 -33.29
C LEU A 43 27.40 -8.81 -32.20
N LYS A 44 28.43 -9.65 -32.05
CA LYS A 44 29.52 -9.39 -31.11
C LYS A 44 30.34 -8.17 -31.47
N ALA A 45 30.68 -8.01 -32.74
CA ALA A 45 31.42 -6.85 -33.22
C ALA A 45 30.60 -5.57 -32.98
N LEU A 46 29.31 -5.61 -33.27
CA LEU A 46 28.38 -4.50 -33.03
C LEU A 46 28.25 -4.16 -31.54
N MET A 47 28.17 -5.17 -30.67
CA MET A 47 28.13 -4.97 -29.21
C MET A 47 29.47 -4.49 -28.61
N ALA A 48 30.60 -4.70 -29.30
CA ALA A 48 31.93 -4.35 -28.83
C ALA A 48 32.48 -3.04 -29.41
N ALA A 49 32.01 -2.62 -30.60
CA ALA A 49 32.51 -1.44 -31.32
C ALA A 49 32.00 -0.11 -30.76
N SER A 50 30.93 -0.14 -29.97
CA SER A 50 30.29 1.05 -29.42
C SER A 50 30.87 1.40 -28.05
N GLU A 51 31.78 2.37 -28.01
CA GLU A 51 32.33 2.89 -26.75
C GLU A 51 31.30 3.70 -25.93
N ASP A 52 30.20 4.17 -26.54
CA ASP A 52 29.22 5.10 -25.89
C ASP A 52 27.77 4.59 -25.71
N ASP A 53 27.31 3.53 -26.40
CA ASP A 53 26.10 2.71 -26.09
C ASP A 53 25.81 1.78 -27.30
N PRO A 54 26.11 0.47 -27.25
CA PRO A 54 25.87 -0.47 -28.38
C PRO A 54 24.43 -0.55 -28.85
N ILE A 55 23.55 -0.16 -27.95
CA ILE A 55 22.13 -0.46 -28.00
C ILE A 55 21.41 0.68 -28.74
N TYR A 56 21.94 1.90 -28.73
CA TYR A 56 21.28 3.04 -29.36
C TYR A 56 21.30 2.98 -30.90
N GLU A 57 22.39 2.49 -31.50
CA GLU A 57 22.50 2.36 -32.96
C GLU A 57 21.59 1.29 -33.56
N MET A 58 21.20 0.27 -32.80
CA MET A 58 20.38 -0.83 -33.34
C MET A 58 18.91 -0.43 -33.55
N GLY A 59 18.40 0.52 -32.76
CA GLY A 59 16.97 0.75 -32.63
C GLY A 59 16.25 -0.40 -31.91
N ASP A 60 15.06 -0.11 -31.37
CA ASP A 60 14.27 -1.03 -30.56
C ASP A 60 13.74 -2.24 -31.34
N ILE A 61 13.24 -2.03 -32.55
CA ILE A 61 12.69 -3.10 -33.42
C ILE A 61 13.77 -4.14 -33.76
N PHE A 62 15.00 -3.69 -34.00
CA PHE A 62 16.11 -4.60 -34.28
C PHE A 62 16.50 -5.40 -33.04
N GLN A 63 16.61 -4.74 -31.87
CA GLN A 63 16.90 -5.41 -30.61
C GLN A 63 15.87 -6.50 -30.27
N LEU A 64 14.57 -6.22 -30.46
CA LEU A 64 13.50 -7.20 -30.26
C LEU A 64 13.65 -8.41 -31.19
N SER A 65 14.00 -8.16 -32.46
CA SER A 65 14.24 -9.23 -33.44
C SER A 65 15.44 -10.10 -33.07
N ILE A 66 16.54 -9.47 -32.61
CA ILE A 66 17.72 -10.18 -32.10
C ILE A 66 17.35 -11.02 -30.89
N LEU A 67 16.59 -10.47 -29.95
CA LEU A 67 16.20 -11.15 -28.71
C LEU A 67 15.32 -12.38 -28.97
N GLU A 68 14.34 -12.27 -29.89
CA GLU A 68 13.53 -13.42 -30.31
C GLU A 68 14.42 -14.52 -30.91
N MET A 69 15.39 -14.12 -31.74
CA MET A 69 16.30 -15.04 -32.39
C MET A 69 17.24 -15.74 -31.39
N LEU A 70 17.87 -14.99 -30.48
CA LEU A 70 18.72 -15.53 -29.42
C LEU A 70 17.94 -16.54 -28.56
N ARG A 71 16.68 -16.24 -28.24
CA ARG A 71 15.80 -17.14 -27.47
C ARG A 71 15.51 -18.44 -28.22
N LYS A 72 15.26 -18.39 -29.54
CA LYS A 72 15.08 -19.59 -30.36
C LYS A 72 16.36 -20.41 -30.43
N LEU A 73 17.50 -19.76 -30.62
CA LEU A 73 18.81 -20.42 -30.71
C LEU A 73 19.16 -21.17 -29.41
N ILE A 74 18.94 -20.56 -28.23
CA ILE A 74 19.22 -21.22 -26.94
C ILE A 74 18.40 -22.51 -26.76
N LYS A 75 17.19 -22.60 -27.35
CA LYS A 75 16.35 -23.80 -27.29
C LYS A 75 16.86 -24.92 -28.19
N VAL A 76 17.44 -24.57 -29.35
CA VAL A 76 17.98 -25.54 -30.32
C VAL A 76 19.38 -26.00 -29.89
N GLU A 77 20.22 -25.07 -29.43
CA GLU A 77 21.61 -25.32 -29.06
C GLU A 77 21.91 -24.94 -27.59
N PRO A 78 21.58 -25.81 -26.62
CA PRO A 78 21.82 -25.53 -25.21
C PRO A 78 23.30 -25.36 -24.85
N ASN A 79 24.21 -25.88 -25.68
CA ASN A 79 25.66 -25.77 -25.47
C ASN A 79 26.17 -24.33 -25.53
N GLN A 80 25.53 -23.46 -26.33
CA GLN A 80 25.92 -22.05 -26.46
C GLN A 80 25.23 -21.13 -25.44
N LYS A 81 24.40 -21.68 -24.54
CA LYS A 81 23.54 -20.91 -23.63
C LYS A 81 24.27 -19.80 -22.88
N GLN A 82 25.46 -20.07 -22.32
CA GLN A 82 26.21 -19.06 -21.56
C GLN A 82 26.60 -17.84 -22.42
N ARG A 83 27.09 -18.07 -23.64
CA ARG A 83 27.50 -17.03 -24.60
C ARG A 83 26.31 -16.23 -25.12
N LEU A 84 25.15 -16.87 -25.30
CA LEU A 84 23.94 -16.19 -25.78
C LEU A 84 23.28 -15.40 -24.65
N MET A 85 23.30 -15.91 -23.41
CA MET A 85 22.84 -15.18 -22.23
C MET A 85 23.66 -13.90 -21.98
N SER A 86 24.98 -13.89 -22.26
CA SER A 86 25.76 -12.65 -22.13
C SER A 86 25.29 -11.55 -23.09
N ALA A 87 24.86 -11.90 -24.30
CA ALA A 87 24.28 -10.93 -25.23
C ALA A 87 22.92 -10.39 -24.71
N ILE A 88 22.09 -11.26 -24.14
CA ILE A 88 20.80 -10.87 -23.54
C ILE A 88 21.01 -9.93 -22.35
N PHE A 89 22.03 -10.16 -21.52
CA PHE A 89 22.36 -9.26 -20.40
C PHE A 89 22.91 -7.91 -20.85
N VAL A 90 23.51 -7.80 -22.04
CA VAL A 90 23.84 -6.48 -22.61
C VAL A 90 22.56 -5.77 -23.02
N LEU A 91 21.62 -6.46 -23.68
CA LEU A 91 20.34 -5.89 -24.09
C LEU A 91 19.45 -5.45 -22.92
N SER A 92 19.64 -5.99 -21.71
CA SER A 92 18.90 -5.54 -20.52
C SER A 92 19.29 -4.14 -20.04
N ASN A 93 20.28 -3.50 -20.65
CA ASN A 93 20.62 -2.09 -20.41
C ASN A 93 19.99 -1.14 -21.46
N SER A 94 19.07 -1.64 -22.29
CA SER A 94 18.39 -0.82 -23.29
C SER A 94 17.55 0.29 -22.67
N LYS A 95 17.47 1.44 -23.35
CA LYS A 95 16.59 2.55 -22.97
C LYS A 95 15.13 2.32 -23.39
N SER A 96 14.86 1.31 -24.23
CA SER A 96 13.50 1.00 -24.69
C SER A 96 12.78 0.09 -23.70
N SER A 97 11.65 0.56 -23.19
CA SER A 97 10.82 -0.17 -22.22
C SER A 97 10.31 -1.50 -22.77
N SER A 98 9.97 -1.56 -24.06
CA SER A 98 9.56 -2.79 -24.74
C SER A 98 10.69 -3.83 -24.78
N VAL A 99 11.93 -3.38 -25.01
CA VAL A 99 13.10 -4.27 -25.03
C VAL A 99 13.42 -4.76 -23.63
N LEU A 100 13.38 -3.88 -22.63
CA LEU A 100 13.60 -4.25 -21.22
C LEU A 100 12.60 -5.31 -20.75
N LEU A 101 11.31 -5.12 -21.07
CA LEU A 101 10.25 -6.05 -20.70
C LEU A 101 10.49 -7.43 -21.33
N GLU A 102 10.73 -7.46 -22.64
CA GLU A 102 10.93 -8.72 -23.36
C GLU A 102 12.25 -9.39 -22.94
N CYS A 103 13.29 -8.62 -22.62
CA CYS A 103 14.55 -9.14 -22.10
C CYS A 103 14.34 -9.82 -20.74
N ALA A 104 13.65 -9.16 -19.82
CA ALA A 104 13.34 -9.72 -18.50
C ALA A 104 12.49 -10.99 -18.62
N ASP A 105 11.47 -11.00 -19.49
CA ASP A 105 10.65 -12.18 -19.78
C ASP A 105 11.52 -13.33 -20.35
N THR A 106 12.43 -13.00 -21.26
CA THR A 106 13.35 -13.98 -21.86
C THR A 106 14.29 -14.59 -20.82
N ILE A 107 14.87 -13.77 -19.94
CA ILE A 107 15.76 -14.24 -18.86
C ILE A 107 15.00 -15.21 -17.94
N VAL A 108 13.79 -14.85 -17.50
CA VAL A 108 12.95 -15.69 -16.63
C VAL A 108 12.52 -17.00 -17.31
N GLN A 109 12.34 -16.99 -18.63
CA GLN A 109 12.01 -18.20 -19.39
C GLN A 109 13.20 -19.15 -19.55
N LEU A 110 14.40 -18.61 -19.75
CA LEU A 110 15.58 -19.40 -20.12
C LEU A 110 16.42 -19.87 -18.92
N THR A 111 16.37 -19.18 -17.78
CA THR A 111 17.23 -19.50 -16.63
C THR A 111 16.50 -19.35 -15.29
N THR A 112 16.96 -20.13 -14.31
CA THR A 112 16.55 -20.05 -12.90
C THR A 112 17.69 -19.61 -11.99
N ALA A 113 18.79 -19.10 -12.57
CA ALA A 113 19.95 -18.64 -11.82
C ALA A 113 19.61 -17.38 -10.99
N PRO A 114 19.88 -17.36 -9.68
CA PRO A 114 19.48 -16.25 -8.81
C PRO A 114 19.99 -14.87 -9.27
N SER A 115 21.23 -14.78 -9.75
CA SER A 115 21.82 -13.53 -10.26
C SER A 115 21.08 -12.98 -11.49
N ALA A 116 20.73 -13.85 -12.44
CA ALA A 116 19.99 -13.47 -13.64
C ALA A 116 18.57 -13.00 -13.29
N ILE A 117 17.96 -13.62 -12.28
CA ILE A 117 16.60 -13.28 -11.85
C ILE A 117 16.57 -11.95 -11.12
N LYS A 118 17.60 -11.62 -10.34
CA LYS A 118 17.76 -10.27 -9.77
C LYS A 118 17.78 -9.19 -10.86
N ILE A 119 18.53 -9.43 -11.95
CA ILE A 119 18.56 -8.50 -13.10
C ILE A 119 17.15 -8.34 -13.69
N ALA A 120 16.43 -9.45 -13.93
CA ALA A 120 15.07 -9.38 -14.46
C ALA A 120 14.09 -8.64 -13.52
N ILE A 121 14.19 -8.85 -12.20
CA ILE A 121 13.38 -8.14 -11.20
C ILE A 121 13.69 -6.65 -11.22
N GLN A 122 14.97 -6.28 -11.25
CA GLN A 122 15.38 -4.87 -11.35
C GLN A 122 14.80 -4.22 -12.60
N SER A 123 14.86 -4.88 -13.75
CA SER A 123 14.24 -4.37 -14.99
C SER A 123 12.73 -4.18 -14.84
N TYR A 124 12.01 -5.13 -14.22
CA TYR A 124 10.57 -4.97 -13.96
C TYR A 124 10.27 -3.80 -13.03
N ILE A 125 11.06 -3.60 -11.96
CA ILE A 125 10.86 -2.50 -11.01
C ILE A 125 11.14 -1.16 -11.67
N SER A 126 12.25 -1.04 -12.40
CA SER A 126 12.58 0.16 -13.17
C SER A 126 11.47 0.50 -14.17
N LEU A 127 10.89 -0.50 -14.85
CA LEU A 127 9.73 -0.29 -15.72
C LEU A 127 8.50 0.22 -14.98
N ILE A 128 8.22 -0.26 -13.76
CA ILE A 128 7.07 0.23 -12.98
C ILE A 128 7.26 1.69 -12.52
N GLN A 129 8.50 2.07 -12.20
CA GLN A 129 8.85 3.43 -11.77
C GLN A 129 8.86 4.42 -12.95
N GLU A 130 9.46 4.05 -14.07
CA GLU A 130 9.65 4.96 -15.22
C GLU A 130 8.41 5.13 -16.10
N GLN A 131 7.56 4.10 -16.21
CA GLN A 131 6.40 4.16 -17.12
C GLN A 131 5.25 4.97 -16.54
N ASN A 132 4.54 5.72 -17.40
CA ASN A 132 3.34 6.46 -17.00
C ASN A 132 2.04 5.66 -17.24
N ASP A 133 2.06 4.64 -18.11
CA ASP A 133 0.87 3.86 -18.43
C ASP A 133 0.57 2.83 -17.35
N ASN A 134 -0.59 3.01 -16.69
CA ASN A 134 -1.08 2.10 -15.66
C ASN A 134 -1.26 0.66 -16.17
N ASN A 135 -1.62 0.45 -17.44
CA ASN A 135 -1.78 -0.88 -18.01
C ASN A 135 -0.43 -1.62 -18.08
N VAL A 136 0.63 -0.90 -18.48
CA VAL A 136 1.99 -1.46 -18.50
C VAL A 136 2.42 -1.80 -17.08
N LYS A 137 2.19 -0.91 -16.11
CA LYS A 137 2.47 -1.20 -14.69
C LYS A 137 1.74 -2.45 -14.21
N LEU A 138 0.44 -2.58 -14.51
CA LEU A 138 -0.36 -3.74 -14.13
C LEU A 138 0.19 -5.04 -14.72
N ILE A 139 0.52 -5.06 -16.01
CA ILE A 139 1.11 -6.22 -16.68
C ILE A 139 2.42 -6.61 -16.01
N VAL A 140 3.30 -5.64 -15.74
CA VAL A 140 4.60 -5.90 -15.12
C VAL A 140 4.47 -6.40 -13.68
N ILE A 141 3.54 -5.84 -12.90
CA ILE A 141 3.25 -6.32 -11.54
C ILE A 141 2.69 -7.75 -11.57
N GLU A 142 1.82 -8.08 -12.51
CA GLU A 142 1.30 -9.44 -12.67
C GLU A 142 2.42 -10.43 -13.01
N LYS A 143 3.38 -10.02 -13.86
CA LYS A 143 4.58 -10.80 -14.16
C LYS A 143 5.43 -11.03 -12.90
N LEU A 144 5.63 -10.01 -12.06
CA LEU A 144 6.33 -10.14 -10.78
C LEU A 144 5.61 -11.10 -9.81
N ILE A 145 4.29 -11.02 -9.70
CA ILE A 145 3.49 -11.93 -8.86
C ILE A 145 3.59 -13.37 -9.38
N SER A 146 3.50 -13.57 -10.69
CA SER A 146 3.66 -14.88 -11.34
C SER A 146 5.06 -15.44 -11.13
N LEU A 147 6.09 -14.60 -11.27
CA LEU A 147 7.48 -14.92 -10.98
C LEU A 147 7.63 -15.42 -9.55
N LYS A 148 7.11 -14.67 -8.58
CA LYS A 148 7.14 -15.03 -7.16
C LYS A 148 6.46 -16.37 -6.88
N LYS A 149 5.29 -16.63 -7.47
CA LYS A 149 4.60 -17.94 -7.36
C LYS A 149 5.44 -19.07 -7.92
N ARG A 150 6.04 -18.88 -9.10
CA ARG A 150 6.91 -19.88 -9.75
C ARG A 150 8.15 -20.19 -8.91
N TYR A 151 8.84 -19.16 -8.41
CA TYR A 151 10.00 -19.34 -7.54
C TYR A 151 9.66 -20.00 -6.20
N SER A 152 8.55 -19.60 -5.58
CA SER A 152 8.07 -20.22 -4.34
C SER A 152 7.73 -21.70 -4.52
N THR A 153 7.08 -22.07 -5.63
CA THR A 153 6.75 -23.46 -5.98
C THR A 153 7.99 -24.30 -6.27
N LEU A 154 8.97 -23.72 -6.99
CA LEU A 154 10.25 -24.38 -7.22
C LEU A 154 11.00 -24.63 -5.91
N MET A 155 11.02 -23.66 -5.00
CA MET A 155 11.65 -23.84 -3.69
C MET A 155 10.90 -24.85 -2.81
N SER A 156 9.56 -24.86 -2.82
CA SER A 156 8.78 -25.85 -2.04
C SER A 156 8.98 -27.27 -2.57
N ASN A 157 9.02 -27.46 -3.90
CA ASN A 157 9.25 -28.75 -4.53
C ASN A 157 10.69 -29.25 -4.37
N LEU A 158 11.67 -28.34 -4.26
CA LEU A 158 13.04 -28.69 -3.93
C LEU A 158 13.20 -29.02 -2.44
N SER A 159 12.42 -28.37 -1.55
CA SER A 159 12.39 -28.63 -0.11
C SER A 159 11.85 -30.03 0.24
N SER A 160 10.85 -30.53 -0.50
CA SER A 160 10.32 -31.89 -0.30
C SER A 160 11.24 -33.00 -0.83
N SER A 161 12.28 -32.66 -1.61
CA SER A 161 13.22 -33.62 -2.20
C SER A 161 14.56 -33.73 -1.44
N HIS A 162 14.89 -32.77 -0.57
CA HIS A 162 16.11 -32.79 0.24
C HIS A 162 15.87 -32.26 1.66
N ASN A 163 16.06 -33.13 2.66
CA ASN A 163 16.31 -32.75 4.05
C ASN A 163 17.55 -31.83 4.13
N SER A 164 17.36 -30.51 4.08
CA SER A 164 18.42 -29.57 4.42
C SER A 164 17.84 -28.28 4.99
N SER A 165 18.12 -28.06 6.27
CA SER A 165 17.68 -26.98 7.15
C SER A 165 18.23 -25.58 6.82
N ASN A 166 18.79 -25.35 5.62
CA ASN A 166 19.40 -24.09 5.21
C ASN A 166 18.63 -23.41 4.05
N ILE A 167 17.29 -23.45 4.12
CA ILE A 167 16.38 -22.97 3.05
C ILE A 167 15.97 -21.50 3.24
N SER A 168 16.24 -20.89 4.41
CA SER A 168 15.91 -19.50 4.70
C SER A 168 16.64 -18.47 3.81
N ASP A 169 17.84 -18.81 3.30
CA ASP A 169 18.70 -17.87 2.55
C ASP A 169 18.50 -17.88 1.03
N LYS A 170 17.65 -18.75 0.46
CA LYS A 170 17.40 -18.78 -1.00
C LYS A 170 16.15 -18.00 -1.46
N SER A 171 15.32 -17.53 -0.53
CA SER A 171 14.22 -16.59 -0.83
C SER A 171 14.68 -15.13 -0.99
N VAL A 172 15.99 -14.89 -0.86
CA VAL A 172 16.66 -13.59 -0.73
C VAL A 172 16.54 -12.68 -1.97
N GLY A 173 16.29 -13.24 -3.17
CA GLY A 173 16.34 -12.46 -4.40
C GLY A 173 15.30 -11.33 -4.53
N ILE A 174 14.03 -11.59 -4.22
CA ILE A 174 12.95 -10.60 -4.36
C ILE A 174 12.83 -9.72 -3.11
N GLN A 175 13.26 -10.23 -1.95
CA GLN A 175 13.14 -9.53 -0.66
C GLN A 175 14.03 -8.30 -0.55
N GLU A 176 15.18 -8.30 -1.25
CA GLU A 176 16.08 -7.15 -1.36
C GLU A 176 15.40 -5.92 -1.97
N TYR A 177 14.35 -6.13 -2.75
CA TYR A 177 13.61 -5.07 -3.45
C TYR A 177 12.36 -4.60 -2.72
N MET A 178 12.20 -4.94 -1.43
CA MET A 178 11.02 -4.55 -0.65
C MET A 178 10.86 -3.02 -0.63
N SER A 179 11.91 -2.26 -0.31
CA SER A 179 11.84 -0.80 -0.26
C SER A 179 11.45 -0.19 -1.61
N ASP A 180 11.95 -0.74 -2.72
CA ASP A 180 11.58 -0.29 -4.06
C ASP A 180 10.11 -0.58 -4.38
N LEU A 181 9.61 -1.77 -3.99
CA LEU A 181 8.19 -2.12 -4.13
C LEU A 181 7.28 -1.24 -3.27
N LEU A 182 7.72 -0.87 -2.06
CA LEU A 182 7.00 0.06 -1.19
C LEU A 182 6.99 1.48 -1.79
N ASN A 183 8.08 1.90 -2.43
CA ASN A 183 8.18 3.19 -3.10
C ASN A 183 7.19 3.34 -4.28
N ILE A 184 6.86 2.25 -4.98
CA ILE A 184 5.84 2.24 -6.05
C ILE A 184 4.49 2.78 -5.55
N ILE A 185 4.12 2.52 -4.29
CA ILE A 185 2.87 3.01 -3.69
C ILE A 185 3.04 4.43 -3.10
N ASN A 186 4.24 4.79 -2.65
CA ASN A 186 4.50 6.09 -2.02
C ASN A 186 4.48 7.25 -3.02
N GLU A 187 4.93 7.04 -4.26
CA GLU A 187 4.83 8.06 -5.30
C GLU A 187 3.37 8.48 -5.51
N ASP A 188 3.13 9.78 -5.77
CA ASP A 188 1.83 10.46 -5.86
C ASP A 188 0.83 9.91 -6.91
N SER A 189 1.05 8.68 -7.39
CA SER A 189 0.15 7.90 -8.24
C SER A 189 -0.98 7.21 -7.45
N VAL A 190 -1.82 8.00 -6.77
CA VAL A 190 -3.17 7.55 -6.38
C VAL A 190 -4.06 7.47 -7.63
N GLN A 191 -3.68 6.69 -8.64
CA GLN A 191 -4.39 6.66 -9.93
C GLN A 191 -5.07 5.33 -10.26
N SER A 192 -4.69 4.21 -9.61
CA SER A 192 -5.44 2.94 -9.75
C SER A 192 -5.39 2.09 -8.50
N ILE A 193 -6.57 1.71 -8.01
CA ILE A 193 -6.74 0.77 -6.89
C ILE A 193 -6.23 -0.61 -7.24
N GLU A 194 -6.34 -0.99 -8.51
CA GLU A 194 -5.89 -2.29 -8.98
C GLU A 194 -4.37 -2.44 -8.83
N ILE A 195 -3.62 -1.37 -9.13
CA ILE A 195 -2.17 -1.34 -8.92
C ILE A 195 -1.88 -1.49 -7.43
N ASN A 196 -2.49 -0.66 -6.59
CA ASN A 196 -2.26 -0.71 -5.15
C ASN A 196 -2.65 -2.07 -4.55
N GLN A 197 -3.74 -2.67 -5.00
CA GLN A 197 -4.17 -4.00 -4.58
C GLN A 197 -3.13 -5.05 -4.90
N LYS A 198 -2.61 -5.06 -6.13
CA LYS A 198 -1.62 -6.04 -6.59
C LYS A 198 -0.27 -5.84 -5.91
N VAL A 199 0.17 -4.60 -5.73
CA VAL A 199 1.42 -4.31 -5.02
C VAL A 199 1.30 -4.67 -3.55
N LEU A 200 0.18 -4.34 -2.87
CA LEU A 200 -0.06 -4.76 -1.49
C LEU A 200 -0.12 -6.29 -1.35
N GLU A 201 -0.78 -7.00 -2.27
CA GLU A 201 -0.77 -8.47 -2.31
C GLU A 201 0.67 -8.99 -2.43
N LEU A 202 1.47 -8.41 -3.31
CA LEU A 202 2.88 -8.78 -3.49
C LEU A 202 3.69 -8.52 -2.21
N VAL A 203 3.64 -7.30 -1.66
CA VAL A 203 4.34 -6.86 -0.44
C VAL A 203 3.98 -7.75 0.76
N THR A 204 2.68 -7.95 1.02
CA THR A 204 2.21 -8.81 2.11
C THR A 204 2.71 -10.24 1.94
N SER A 205 2.79 -10.73 0.70
CA SER A 205 3.27 -12.08 0.41
C SER A 205 4.80 -12.25 0.45
N LEU A 206 5.54 -11.13 0.51
CA LEU A 206 7.01 -11.06 0.61
C LEU A 206 7.48 -10.68 2.03
N ALA A 207 6.55 -10.38 2.94
CA ALA A 207 6.84 -10.03 4.32
C ALA A 207 7.55 -11.18 5.06
N ASN A 208 8.59 -10.84 5.82
CA ASN A 208 9.39 -11.74 6.63
C ASN A 208 9.87 -11.02 7.92
N SER A 209 10.47 -11.75 8.84
CA SER A 209 10.95 -11.18 10.11
C SER A 209 12.01 -10.08 9.97
N LYS A 210 12.68 -9.96 8.82
CA LYS A 210 13.69 -8.91 8.57
C LYS A 210 13.06 -7.60 8.11
N ASN A 211 12.03 -7.66 7.26
CA ASN A 211 11.40 -6.48 6.64
C ASN A 211 10.04 -6.10 7.27
N ILE A 212 9.49 -6.91 8.17
CA ILE A 212 8.16 -6.70 8.75
C ILE A 212 7.99 -5.33 9.41
N LYS A 213 9.02 -4.80 10.09
CA LYS A 213 8.97 -3.48 10.73
C LYS A 213 8.81 -2.35 9.71
N GLU A 214 9.48 -2.46 8.57
CA GLU A 214 9.37 -1.51 7.46
C GLU A 214 7.97 -1.59 6.85
N VAL A 215 7.48 -2.80 6.56
CA VAL A 215 6.13 -3.05 6.02
C VAL A 215 5.04 -2.54 6.95
N ALA A 216 5.16 -2.78 8.27
CA ALA A 216 4.19 -2.31 9.25
C ALA A 216 4.17 -0.77 9.34
N THR A 217 5.34 -0.14 9.34
CA THR A 217 5.46 1.33 9.34
C THR A 217 4.87 1.94 8.06
N PHE A 218 5.09 1.28 6.92
CA PHE A 218 4.49 1.68 5.65
C PHE A 218 2.96 1.55 5.69
N LEU A 219 2.42 0.42 6.13
CA LEU A 219 0.97 0.21 6.25
C LEU A 219 0.33 1.23 7.21
N GLU A 220 0.98 1.53 8.35
CA GLU A 220 0.52 2.58 9.27
C GLU A 220 0.41 3.95 8.58
N LYS A 221 1.42 4.34 7.79
CA LYS A 221 1.41 5.59 7.03
C LYS A 221 0.29 5.61 5.99
N GLU A 222 0.11 4.51 5.25
CA GLU A 222 -0.94 4.39 4.24
C GLU A 222 -2.35 4.42 4.85
N ILE A 223 -2.57 3.79 6.00
CA ILE A 223 -3.85 3.88 6.73
C ILE A 223 -4.16 5.34 7.09
N ARG A 224 -3.17 6.09 7.61
CA ARG A 224 -3.33 7.51 7.92
C ARG A 224 -3.56 8.36 6.68
N LYS A 225 -2.94 8.02 5.54
CA LYS A 225 -3.18 8.68 4.24
C LYS A 225 -4.61 8.42 3.75
N ALA A 226 -5.07 7.18 3.82
CA ALA A 226 -6.42 6.77 3.43
C ALA A 226 -7.54 7.42 4.26
N ARG A 227 -7.24 7.84 5.50
CA ARG A 227 -8.11 8.69 6.32
C ARG A 227 -8.26 10.10 5.74
N LYS A 228 -7.14 10.76 5.42
CA LYS A 228 -7.13 12.16 4.91
C LYS A 228 -7.93 12.32 3.60
N LEU A 229 -8.00 11.27 2.78
CA LEU A 229 -8.84 11.25 1.58
C LEU A 229 -10.33 11.48 1.90
N GLU A 230 -10.82 11.12 3.09
CA GLU A 230 -12.20 11.46 3.49
C GLU A 230 -12.38 12.94 3.85
N ASP A 231 -11.37 13.55 4.49
CA ASP A 231 -11.47 14.92 5.00
C ASP A 231 -11.39 15.94 3.86
N GLN A 232 -10.62 15.64 2.80
CA GLN A 232 -10.61 16.44 1.56
C GLN A 232 -11.97 16.41 0.86
N ASP A 233 -12.62 15.25 0.79
CA ASP A 233 -13.96 15.11 0.21
C ASP A 233 -15.04 15.88 0.99
N LYS A 234 -14.87 16.06 2.32
CA LYS A 234 -15.78 16.87 3.14
C LYS A 234 -15.60 18.37 2.88
N GLN A 235 -14.37 18.86 2.74
CA GLN A 235 -14.09 20.28 2.45
C GLN A 235 -14.62 20.73 1.07
N VAL A 236 -14.53 19.86 0.05
CA VAL A 236 -15.10 20.16 -1.27
C VAL A 236 -16.63 20.23 -1.21
N LYS A 237 -17.28 19.44 -0.34
CA LYS A 237 -18.74 19.47 -0.19
C LYS A 237 -19.25 20.73 0.48
N ASP A 238 -18.60 21.20 1.54
CA ASP A 238 -18.98 22.46 2.20
C ASP A 238 -18.80 23.69 1.30
N SER A 239 -17.82 23.66 0.39
CA SER A 239 -17.62 24.73 -0.61
C SER A 239 -18.54 24.62 -1.84
N SER A 240 -19.00 23.42 -2.20
CA SER A 240 -19.89 23.19 -3.35
C SER A 240 -21.39 23.39 -3.07
N LEU A 241 -21.79 23.69 -1.83
CA LEU A 241 -23.17 24.08 -1.48
C LEU A 241 -23.61 25.44 -2.10
N ALA A 242 -22.73 26.10 -2.86
CA ALA A 242 -23.03 27.32 -3.61
C ALA A 242 -23.16 27.15 -5.14
N GLY A 243 -23.15 25.94 -5.72
CA GLY A 243 -23.25 25.78 -7.17
C GLY A 243 -23.76 24.41 -7.62
N SER A 244 -24.97 24.39 -8.20
CA SER A 244 -25.59 23.19 -8.77
C SER A 244 -24.88 22.70 -10.04
N GLY A 245 -24.61 21.40 -10.12
CA GLY A 245 -24.46 20.67 -11.39
C GLY A 245 -23.11 19.97 -11.57
N GLY A 246 -23.03 18.69 -11.20
CA GLY A 246 -21.85 17.84 -11.46
C GLY A 246 -22.02 16.40 -11.00
N THR A 247 -22.99 15.66 -11.56
CA THR A 247 -23.44 14.36 -11.03
C THR A 247 -22.84 13.11 -11.69
N GLY A 248 -21.82 13.21 -12.55
CA GLY A 248 -21.28 12.05 -13.28
C GLY A 248 -19.96 11.45 -12.76
N GLN A 249 -18.97 12.27 -12.41
CA GLN A 249 -17.58 11.80 -12.16
C GLN A 249 -17.26 11.51 -10.69
N GLN A 250 -17.98 12.10 -9.73
CA GLN A 250 -17.66 11.96 -8.30
C GLN A 250 -18.07 10.60 -7.71
N LEU A 251 -19.03 9.89 -8.31
CA LEU A 251 -19.53 8.61 -7.78
C LEU A 251 -18.49 7.47 -7.92
N GLY A 252 -17.68 7.50 -8.99
CA GLY A 252 -16.61 6.52 -9.23
C GLY A 252 -15.48 6.63 -8.21
N GLN A 253 -15.00 7.85 -7.94
CA GLN A 253 -13.86 8.11 -7.06
C GLN A 253 -14.16 7.82 -5.57
N HIS A 254 -15.42 7.93 -5.15
CA HIS A 254 -15.83 7.60 -3.79
C HIS A 254 -15.88 6.07 -3.53
N THR A 255 -16.35 5.29 -4.50
CA THR A 255 -16.37 3.82 -4.42
C THR A 255 -14.95 3.29 -4.33
N SER A 256 -14.08 3.87 -5.17
CA SER A 256 -12.69 3.55 -5.30
C SER A 256 -11.91 3.74 -3.97
N THR A 257 -12.18 4.84 -3.26
CA THR A 257 -11.51 5.11 -1.96
C THR A 257 -11.89 4.11 -0.88
N ASN A 258 -13.15 3.67 -0.83
CA ASN A 258 -13.60 2.66 0.13
C ASN A 258 -13.05 1.26 -0.18
N GLU A 259 -12.98 0.90 -1.47
CA GLU A 259 -12.32 -0.33 -1.91
C GLU A 259 -10.86 -0.38 -1.47
N TYR A 260 -10.13 0.73 -1.63
CA TYR A 260 -8.75 0.82 -1.16
C TYR A 260 -8.62 0.61 0.36
N ARG A 261 -9.52 1.18 1.16
CA ARG A 261 -9.54 0.98 2.61
C ARG A 261 -9.77 -0.48 2.99
N LEU A 262 -10.68 -1.16 2.30
CA LEU A 262 -10.95 -2.59 2.52
C LEU A 262 -9.74 -3.46 2.15
N ILE A 263 -9.04 -3.11 1.07
CA ILE A 263 -7.79 -3.77 0.69
C ILE A 263 -6.72 -3.58 1.78
N LEU A 264 -6.57 -2.37 2.32
CA LEU A 264 -5.65 -2.11 3.44
C LEU A 264 -5.99 -2.96 4.68
N ILE A 265 -7.27 -3.02 5.07
CA ILE A 265 -7.73 -3.85 6.20
C ILE A 265 -7.39 -5.33 5.95
N LYS A 266 -7.64 -5.83 4.73
CA LYS A 266 -7.33 -7.20 4.34
C LYS A 266 -5.82 -7.50 4.43
N SER A 267 -4.98 -6.59 3.93
CA SER A 267 -3.53 -6.73 3.99
C SER A 267 -3.02 -6.70 5.44
N VAL A 268 -3.54 -5.82 6.28
CA VAL A 268 -3.21 -5.78 7.72
C VAL A 268 -3.64 -7.07 8.42
N ARG A 269 -4.84 -7.58 8.15
CA ARG A 269 -5.32 -8.85 8.72
C ARG A 269 -4.39 -10.00 8.38
N GLN A 270 -3.92 -10.07 7.13
CA GLN A 270 -2.95 -11.10 6.72
C GLN A 270 -1.60 -10.92 7.41
N ILE A 271 -1.08 -9.70 7.51
CA ILE A 271 0.20 -9.42 8.19
C ILE A 271 0.13 -9.76 9.69
N THR A 272 -0.91 -9.32 10.38
CA THR A 272 -1.10 -9.57 11.82
C THR A 272 -1.29 -11.05 12.14
N SER A 273 -1.96 -11.80 11.25
CA SER A 273 -2.05 -13.26 11.38
C SER A 273 -0.71 -13.98 11.24
N LEU A 274 0.26 -13.40 10.51
CA LEU A 274 1.60 -13.97 10.31
C LEU A 274 2.61 -13.47 11.36
N PHE A 275 2.46 -12.23 11.82
CA PHE A 275 3.38 -11.54 12.71
C PHE A 275 2.62 -10.85 13.84
N PRO A 276 2.36 -11.54 14.97
CA PRO A 276 1.62 -10.96 16.09
C PRO A 276 2.30 -9.73 16.72
N GLU A 277 3.63 -9.62 16.62
CA GLU A 277 4.41 -8.52 17.19
C GLU A 277 4.04 -7.11 16.66
N VAL A 278 3.46 -7.02 15.45
CA VAL A 278 3.06 -5.73 14.86
C VAL A 278 1.60 -5.35 15.12
N ILE A 279 0.84 -6.22 15.81
CA ILE A 279 -0.58 -6.00 16.10
C ILE A 279 -0.83 -4.65 16.79
N PRO A 280 -0.14 -4.28 17.89
CA PRO A 280 -0.45 -3.03 18.58
C PRO A 280 -0.34 -1.81 17.66
N GLN A 281 0.73 -1.74 16.87
CA GLN A 281 1.00 -0.62 15.95
C GLN A 281 -0.09 -0.49 14.89
N LEU A 282 -0.40 -1.58 14.19
CA LEU A 282 -1.35 -1.56 13.07
C LEU A 282 -2.80 -1.41 13.54
N MET A 283 -3.16 -2.05 14.65
CA MET A 283 -4.50 -1.97 15.21
C MET A 283 -4.81 -0.58 15.74
N MET A 284 -3.86 0.06 16.45
CA MET A 284 -4.03 1.45 16.89
C MET A 284 -4.24 2.38 15.69
N ALA A 285 -3.44 2.23 14.63
CA ALA A 285 -3.58 3.03 13.42
C ALA A 285 -4.96 2.87 12.75
N LEU A 286 -5.47 1.64 12.64
CA LEU A 286 -6.80 1.34 12.10
C LEU A 286 -7.90 1.93 12.99
N MET A 287 -7.81 1.73 14.31
CA MET A 287 -8.81 2.24 15.26
C MET A 287 -8.89 3.76 15.24
N GLU A 288 -7.74 4.45 15.22
CA GLU A 288 -7.68 5.91 15.19
C GLU A 288 -8.25 6.48 13.87
N SER A 289 -8.03 5.75 12.77
CA SER A 289 -8.31 6.23 11.42
C SER A 289 -9.69 5.86 10.89
N PHE A 290 -10.13 4.61 11.05
CA PHE A 290 -11.28 4.07 10.33
C PHE A 290 -12.54 3.94 11.18
N LEU A 291 -12.45 3.92 12.52
CA LEU A 291 -13.66 3.84 13.39
C LEU A 291 -14.48 5.14 13.42
N LYS A 292 -13.89 6.26 12.96
CA LYS A 292 -14.49 7.60 13.01
C LYS A 292 -15.32 7.95 11.77
N PHE A 293 -15.39 7.06 10.77
CA PHE A 293 -16.17 7.33 9.57
C PHE A 293 -17.67 7.26 9.86
N GLU A 294 -18.43 8.20 9.29
CA GLU A 294 -19.86 8.34 9.55
C GLU A 294 -20.69 7.41 8.64
N LYS A 295 -21.12 7.92 7.48
CA LYS A 295 -22.06 7.23 6.58
C LYS A 295 -21.38 6.58 5.38
N LYS A 296 -20.37 7.24 4.78
CA LYS A 296 -19.73 6.78 3.54
C LYS A 296 -18.61 5.76 3.76
N GLY A 297 -17.83 5.89 4.83
CA GLY A 297 -16.82 4.89 5.23
C GLY A 297 -17.36 3.75 6.09
N SER A 298 -18.68 3.63 6.24
CA SER A 298 -19.34 2.68 7.15
C SER A 298 -18.86 1.24 6.97
N MET A 299 -18.63 0.78 5.72
CA MET A 299 -18.13 -0.58 5.48
C MET A 299 -16.72 -0.78 6.03
N ALA A 300 -15.81 0.16 5.80
CA ALA A 300 -14.44 0.08 6.33
C ALA A 300 -14.44 0.14 7.87
N SER A 301 -15.29 0.98 8.48
CA SER A 301 -15.42 1.04 9.94
C SER A 301 -15.97 -0.26 10.53
N LEU A 302 -16.95 -0.89 9.86
CA LEU A 302 -17.51 -2.17 10.27
C LEU A 302 -16.50 -3.30 10.20
N GLU A 303 -15.80 -3.43 9.07
CA GLU A 303 -14.73 -4.41 8.92
C GLU A 303 -13.60 -4.17 9.92
N THR A 304 -13.29 -2.91 10.22
CA THR A 304 -12.29 -2.56 11.24
C THR A 304 -12.71 -3.01 12.63
N ILE A 305 -13.95 -2.72 13.08
CA ILE A 305 -14.37 -3.09 14.44
C ILE A 305 -14.57 -4.61 14.59
N ILE A 306 -15.00 -5.29 13.53
CA ILE A 306 -15.06 -6.77 13.51
C ILE A 306 -13.65 -7.34 13.61
N PHE A 307 -12.68 -6.77 12.87
CA PHE A 307 -11.30 -7.18 12.96
C PHE A 307 -10.69 -6.90 14.34
N VAL A 308 -10.99 -5.75 14.96
CA VAL A 308 -10.60 -5.47 16.35
C VAL A 308 -11.15 -6.56 17.29
N ARG A 309 -12.43 -6.92 17.16
CA ARG A 309 -13.03 -8.01 17.94
C ARG A 309 -12.30 -9.35 17.74
N GLU A 310 -11.97 -9.71 16.51
CA GLU A 310 -11.20 -10.93 16.21
C GLU A 310 -9.82 -10.92 16.89
N VAL A 311 -9.14 -9.77 16.89
CA VAL A 311 -7.82 -9.62 17.54
C VAL A 311 -7.92 -9.72 19.06
N PHE A 312 -8.97 -9.17 19.67
CA PHE A 312 -9.19 -9.32 21.12
C PHE A 312 -9.35 -10.78 21.50
N GLU A 313 -10.08 -11.57 20.71
CA GLU A 313 -10.25 -13.00 20.97
C GLU A 313 -8.97 -13.82 20.73
N ALA A 314 -8.24 -13.50 19.66
CA ALA A 314 -7.07 -14.27 19.26
C ALA A 314 -5.79 -13.93 20.06
N HIS A 315 -5.65 -12.70 20.56
CA HIS A 315 -4.41 -12.19 21.16
C HIS A 315 -4.65 -11.49 22.52
N PRO A 316 -4.80 -12.27 23.61
CA PRO A 316 -5.05 -11.73 24.95
C PRO A 316 -3.97 -10.76 25.45
N GLU A 317 -2.70 -10.93 25.05
CA GLU A 317 -1.60 -10.05 25.47
C GLU A 317 -1.79 -8.57 25.11
N HIS A 318 -2.58 -8.27 24.09
CA HIS A 318 -2.74 -6.92 23.56
C HIS A 318 -4.07 -6.27 23.96
N GLN A 319 -5.00 -7.03 24.57
CA GLN A 319 -6.34 -6.57 24.95
C GLN A 319 -6.30 -5.30 25.78
N LYS A 320 -5.47 -5.25 26.84
CA LYS A 320 -5.41 -4.10 27.75
C LYS A 320 -5.03 -2.80 27.03
N ALA A 321 -4.04 -2.85 26.14
CA ALA A 321 -3.59 -1.66 25.41
C ALA A 321 -4.66 -1.17 24.41
N LEU A 322 -5.29 -2.10 23.69
CA LEU A 322 -6.34 -1.77 22.73
C LEU A 322 -7.63 -1.28 23.42
N LEU A 323 -7.97 -1.84 24.58
CA LEU A 323 -9.15 -1.48 25.36
C LEU A 323 -9.04 -0.03 25.87
N GLN A 324 -7.88 0.35 26.40
CA GLN A 324 -7.59 1.73 26.81
C GLN A 324 -7.74 2.71 25.63
N HIS A 325 -7.27 2.33 24.45
CA HIS A 325 -7.47 3.15 23.26
C HIS A 325 -8.95 3.23 22.86
N LEU A 326 -9.71 2.15 23.01
CA LEU A 326 -11.13 2.11 22.71
C LEU A 326 -11.92 3.06 23.62
N PHE A 327 -11.64 3.07 24.94
CA PHE A 327 -12.22 4.01 25.90
C PHE A 327 -12.01 5.47 25.49
N ASN A 328 -10.81 5.82 25.03
CA ASN A 328 -10.49 7.18 24.61
C ASN A 328 -11.14 7.56 23.26
N SER A 329 -11.40 6.57 22.41
CA SER A 329 -11.93 6.81 21.06
C SER A 329 -13.46 6.78 20.97
N ILE A 330 -14.16 6.26 21.99
CA ILE A 330 -15.60 5.99 21.91
C ILE A 330 -16.44 7.22 21.53
N ASP A 331 -16.09 8.42 22.01
CA ASP A 331 -16.83 9.67 21.75
C ASP A 331 -16.76 10.11 20.30
N SER A 332 -15.73 9.67 19.59
CA SER A 332 -15.52 10.00 18.18
C SER A 332 -16.27 9.08 17.22
N ILE A 333 -16.82 7.96 17.72
CA ILE A 333 -17.54 6.98 16.91
C ILE A 333 -18.99 7.44 16.75
N LYS A 334 -19.36 7.82 15.53
CA LYS A 334 -20.72 8.28 15.20
C LYS A 334 -21.59 7.21 14.54
N ASN A 335 -21.00 6.13 14.07
CA ASN A 335 -21.72 5.05 13.41
C ASN A 335 -22.34 4.10 14.45
N HIS A 336 -23.67 3.98 14.45
CA HIS A 336 -24.41 3.19 15.44
C HIS A 336 -24.11 1.68 15.39
N LEU A 337 -23.80 1.12 14.21
CA LEU A 337 -23.46 -0.29 14.07
C LEU A 337 -22.07 -0.57 14.66
N VAL A 338 -21.12 0.33 14.43
CA VAL A 338 -19.77 0.26 15.02
C VAL A 338 -19.85 0.43 16.53
N LEU A 339 -20.61 1.43 17.01
CA LEU A 339 -20.78 1.71 18.43
C LEU A 339 -21.37 0.51 19.19
N ARG A 340 -22.32 -0.23 18.58
CA ARG A 340 -22.87 -1.46 19.17
C ARG A 340 -21.78 -2.50 19.43
N VAL A 341 -20.91 -2.74 18.46
CA VAL A 341 -19.80 -3.71 18.61
C VAL A 341 -18.78 -3.18 19.61
N THR A 342 -18.46 -1.88 19.55
CA THR A 342 -17.56 -1.23 20.52
C THR A 342 -18.04 -1.40 21.96
N ILE A 343 -19.32 -1.15 22.24
CA ILE A 343 -19.89 -1.32 23.59
C ILE A 343 -19.86 -2.79 24.01
N TRP A 344 -20.11 -3.73 23.08
CA TRP A 344 -19.98 -5.15 23.36
C TRP A 344 -18.53 -5.53 23.75
N ILE A 345 -17.52 -5.07 23.00
CA ILE A 345 -16.09 -5.32 23.33
C ILE A 345 -15.75 -4.74 24.70
N VAL A 346 -16.15 -3.49 24.95
CA VAL A 346 -15.93 -2.84 26.24
C VAL A 346 -16.59 -3.60 27.38
N GLY A 347 -17.82 -4.09 27.19
CA GLY A 347 -18.53 -4.85 28.21
C GLY A 347 -17.94 -6.23 28.48
N GLU A 348 -17.48 -6.94 27.45
CA GLU A 348 -16.95 -8.30 27.56
C GLU A 348 -15.54 -8.32 28.18
N TYR A 349 -14.66 -7.41 27.76
CA TYR A 349 -13.24 -7.46 28.13
C TYR A 349 -12.87 -6.51 29.29
N SER A 350 -13.83 -5.79 29.88
CA SER A 350 -13.63 -5.04 31.13
C SER A 350 -13.77 -5.98 32.35
N GLU A 351 -12.73 -6.75 32.65
CA GLU A 351 -12.73 -7.69 33.78
C GLU A 351 -12.36 -7.03 35.13
N GLN A 352 -11.50 -6.02 35.12
CA GLN A 352 -11.02 -5.36 36.35
C GLN A 352 -11.96 -4.21 36.77
N LEU A 353 -12.10 -3.99 38.09
CA LEU A 353 -12.94 -2.90 38.61
C LEU A 353 -12.57 -1.52 38.03
N SER A 354 -11.27 -1.26 37.86
CA SER A 354 -10.79 -0.02 37.22
C SER A 354 -11.24 0.12 35.77
N ASP A 355 -11.28 -0.99 35.03
CA ASP A 355 -11.67 -1.00 33.62
C ASP A 355 -13.19 -0.87 33.48
N ILE A 356 -13.96 -1.37 34.45
CA ILE A 356 -15.41 -1.19 34.53
C ILE A 356 -15.75 0.29 34.79
N ASP A 357 -15.07 0.93 35.74
CA ASP A 357 -15.28 2.36 36.03
C ASP A 357 -14.95 3.21 34.79
N GLN A 358 -13.82 2.95 34.14
CA GLN A 358 -13.42 3.65 32.91
C GLN A 358 -14.39 3.39 31.74
N ALA A 359 -14.86 2.15 31.58
CA ALA A 359 -15.87 1.81 30.58
C ALA A 359 -17.16 2.61 30.81
N PHE A 360 -17.63 2.69 32.05
CA PHE A 360 -18.84 3.42 32.40
C PHE A 360 -18.67 4.93 32.20
N GLU A 361 -17.53 5.50 32.58
CA GLU A 361 -17.19 6.90 32.33
C GLU A 361 -17.14 7.21 30.82
N ALA A 362 -16.52 6.35 30.03
CA ALA A 362 -16.42 6.49 28.58
C ALA A 362 -17.81 6.46 27.90
N ILE A 363 -18.69 5.54 28.31
CA ILE A 363 -20.08 5.47 27.81
C ILE A 363 -20.86 6.72 28.23
N LYS A 364 -20.74 7.15 29.48
CA LYS A 364 -21.40 8.36 29.98
C LYS A 364 -20.94 9.61 29.23
N ARG A 365 -19.65 9.70 28.91
CA ARG A 365 -19.07 10.79 28.10
C ARG A 365 -19.65 10.79 26.68
N ASN A 366 -19.82 9.63 26.06
CA ASN A 366 -20.42 9.49 24.73
C ASN A 366 -21.90 9.88 24.70
N ILE A 367 -22.69 9.52 25.72
CA ILE A 367 -24.13 9.84 25.82
C ILE A 367 -24.35 11.33 26.13
N GLY A 368 -23.44 11.97 26.85
CA GLY A 368 -23.56 13.36 27.28
C GLY A 368 -24.47 13.54 28.50
N SER A 369 -24.92 14.77 28.74
CA SER A 369 -25.87 15.06 29.83
C SER A 369 -27.21 14.41 29.53
N LEU A 370 -27.63 13.48 30.40
CA LEU A 370 -28.95 12.87 30.32
C LEU A 370 -30.03 13.97 30.33
N PRO A 371 -31.00 13.95 29.40
CA PRO A 371 -32.02 14.99 29.27
C PRO A 371 -32.95 15.12 30.49
N ILE A 372 -32.82 14.24 31.48
CA ILE A 372 -33.66 14.17 32.68
C ILE A 372 -33.00 14.91 33.87
N PHE A 373 -31.74 15.31 33.75
CA PHE A 373 -31.00 15.94 34.86
C PHE A 373 -30.41 17.28 34.42
N GLU A 374 -31.10 18.38 34.72
CA GLU A 374 -30.47 19.70 34.74
C GLU A 374 -29.52 19.73 35.94
N PRO A 375 -28.19 19.83 35.74
CA PRO A 375 -27.30 20.02 36.87
C PRO A 375 -27.67 21.37 37.49
N SER A 376 -28.19 21.35 38.73
CA SER A 376 -28.34 22.53 39.56
C SER A 376 -27.06 23.33 39.43
N GLN A 377 -27.17 24.56 38.91
CA GLN A 377 -26.05 25.44 38.56
C GLN A 377 -24.85 25.18 39.46
N LYS A 378 -23.78 24.60 38.90
CA LYS A 378 -22.47 24.62 39.55
C LYS A 378 -22.07 26.09 39.60
N VAL A 379 -22.40 26.75 40.71
CA VAL A 379 -21.84 28.04 41.08
C VAL A 379 -20.34 27.83 41.05
N SER A 380 -19.68 28.46 40.07
CA SER A 380 -18.23 28.49 39.94
C SER A 380 -17.62 28.97 41.26
N LYS A 381 -17.19 28.03 42.12
CA LYS A 381 -16.23 28.33 43.17
C LYS A 381 -14.90 28.52 42.47
N GLY A 382 -14.63 29.78 42.11
CA GLY A 382 -13.27 30.21 41.78
C GLY A 382 -12.39 30.02 43.01
N ASP A 383 -11.25 29.38 42.81
CA ASP A 383 -10.16 29.31 43.77
C ASP A 383 -9.74 30.72 44.21
N GLN A 384 -9.79 30.97 45.52
CA GLN A 384 -8.84 31.81 46.25
C GLN A 384 -8.86 31.47 47.75
N PRO A 385 -7.72 31.61 48.46
CA PRO A 385 -7.45 30.90 49.71
C PRO A 385 -8.15 31.53 50.93
N ALA A 386 -8.24 30.71 51.97
CA ALA A 386 -8.94 30.95 53.22
C ALA A 386 -8.52 32.26 53.94
N GLY A 387 -9.52 33.00 54.43
CA GLY A 387 -9.34 34.05 55.44
C GLY A 387 -10.50 35.06 55.52
N GLN A 388 -11.28 34.95 56.61
CA GLN A 388 -12.09 35.99 57.28
C GLN A 388 -13.50 36.37 56.76
N ASP A 389 -14.41 36.33 57.75
CA ASP A 389 -15.70 36.99 57.94
C ASP A 389 -16.90 36.65 57.05
N SER A 390 -17.75 35.78 57.59
CA SER A 390 -19.14 35.53 57.20
C SER A 390 -19.97 36.81 57.34
N LYS A 391 -20.34 37.44 56.21
CA LYS A 391 -21.49 38.36 56.14
C LYS A 391 -22.63 37.71 55.36
N PRO A 392 -23.90 37.88 55.78
CA PRO A 392 -25.04 37.25 55.11
C PRO A 392 -25.18 37.79 53.68
N LYS A 393 -25.44 36.89 52.73
CA LYS A 393 -25.65 37.24 51.32
C LYS A 393 -27.00 37.93 51.14
N GLN A 394 -26.98 39.19 50.74
CA GLN A 394 -28.15 39.91 50.25
C GLN A 394 -28.46 39.49 48.82
N ILE A 395 -29.69 39.03 48.58
CA ILE A 395 -30.20 38.79 47.22
C ILE A 395 -31.30 39.81 46.97
N THR A 396 -31.06 40.72 46.03
CA THR A 396 -32.04 41.70 45.57
C THR A 396 -32.75 41.15 44.34
N LYS A 397 -34.06 40.95 44.41
CA LYS A 397 -34.90 40.56 43.27
C LYS A 397 -35.81 41.71 42.87
N THR A 398 -35.92 41.96 41.58
CA THR A 398 -36.89 42.92 41.04
C THR A 398 -38.25 42.23 40.92
N VAL A 399 -39.25 42.73 41.61
CA VAL A 399 -40.63 42.20 41.63
C VAL A 399 -41.55 43.22 40.95
N ILE A 400 -42.42 42.74 40.08
CA ILE A 400 -43.43 43.59 39.43
C ILE A 400 -44.65 43.63 40.35
N LEU A 401 -45.01 44.84 40.80
CA LEU A 401 -46.16 45.08 41.66
C LEU A 401 -47.47 44.94 40.85
N PRO A 402 -48.62 44.74 41.52
CA PRO A 402 -49.91 44.56 40.85
C PRO A 402 -50.38 45.74 39.98
N ASP A 403 -49.75 46.92 40.13
CA ASP A 403 -49.95 48.12 39.32
C ASP A 403 -49.05 48.18 38.08
N GLY A 404 -48.21 47.17 37.86
CA GLY A 404 -47.28 47.07 36.72
C GLY A 404 -45.93 47.78 36.93
N SER A 405 -45.68 48.37 38.09
CA SER A 405 -44.41 49.03 38.42
C SER A 405 -43.35 48.02 38.89
N TYR A 406 -42.09 48.22 38.50
CA TYR A 406 -40.97 47.40 38.97
C TYR A 406 -40.50 47.90 40.35
N GLY A 407 -40.65 47.09 41.40
CA GLY A 407 -40.05 47.29 42.71
C GLY A 407 -38.85 46.37 42.95
N THR A 408 -37.99 46.69 43.90
CA THR A 408 -36.86 45.82 44.30
C THR A 408 -37.05 45.35 45.74
N GLU A 409 -37.04 44.04 45.94
CA GLU A 409 -37.13 43.40 47.26
C GLU A 409 -35.78 42.76 47.60
N THR A 410 -35.22 43.11 48.76
CA THR A 410 -33.94 42.58 49.25
C THR A 410 -34.20 41.58 50.36
N ILE A 411 -33.89 40.30 50.11
CA ILE A 411 -34.04 39.24 51.11
C ILE A 411 -32.66 38.96 51.73
N MET A 412 -32.59 39.06 53.06
CA MET A 412 -31.44 38.65 53.86
C MET A 412 -31.62 37.18 54.23
N VAL A 413 -30.79 36.29 53.68
CA VAL A 413 -30.77 34.89 54.10
C VAL A 413 -29.76 34.76 55.23
N ASP A 414 -30.23 34.50 56.45
CA ASP A 414 -29.39 34.18 57.60
C ASP A 414 -29.26 32.67 57.71
N ASP A 415 -28.03 32.16 57.65
CA ASP A 415 -27.72 30.72 57.71
C ASP A 415 -27.70 30.30 59.18
N GLN A 416 -28.88 30.02 59.75
CA GLN A 416 -29.00 29.32 61.03
C GLN A 416 -30.09 28.26 60.95
N ALA A 417 -29.67 26.99 60.87
CA ALA A 417 -30.39 25.89 61.49
C ALA A 417 -29.41 24.75 61.81
N GLN A 418 -29.62 24.22 63.01
CA GLN A 418 -28.88 23.19 63.76
C GLN A 418 -28.64 21.88 63.03
#